data_AF-A0A940JNC5-F1
#
_entry.id   AF-A0A940JNC5-F1
#
_cell.length_a   1.000
_cell.length_b   1.000
_cell.length_c   1.000
_cell.angle_alpha   90.00
_cell.angle_beta   90.00
_cell.angle_gamma   90.00
#
_symmetry.space_group_name_H-M   'P 1'
#
loop_
_entity.id
_entity.type
_entity.pdbx_description
1 polymer ?
#
loop_
_entity_poly.entity_id
_entity_poly.type
_entity_poly.pdbx_seq_one_letter_code
_entity_poly.pdbx_strand_id
1 'polypeptide(L)'
;MISRFDPVTHAFLGLVQAANGGDLSIDGLWALVVGNDGNGGSSQRIYFSAGPDEETHGLFGVLAPSVPEPASWAMMVAGLGLAGAGLRRRRARVRFA
;
A
#
# COMPACT_ATOMS: atom_id res chain seq x y z
N MET A 1 16.47 -10.76 0.42
CA MET A 1 15.24 -11.11 -0.34
C MET A 1 14.28 -11.91 0.54
N ILE A 2 12.97 -11.88 0.24
CA ILE A 2 11.94 -12.62 1.00
C ILE A 2 11.13 -13.51 0.04
N SER A 3 11.06 -14.80 0.33
CA SER A 3 10.30 -15.79 -0.45
C SER A 3 8.85 -15.92 0.04
N ARG A 4 7.92 -16.18 -0.88
CA ARG A 4 6.51 -16.45 -0.60
C ARG A 4 6.20 -17.91 -0.86
N PHE A 5 5.38 -18.50 0.00
CA PHE A 5 4.92 -19.88 -0.12
C PHE A 5 3.42 -19.95 0.11
N ASP A 6 2.77 -20.90 -0.56
CA ASP A 6 1.40 -21.26 -0.26
C ASP A 6 1.33 -21.93 1.12
N PRO A 7 0.49 -21.46 2.05
CA PRO A 7 0.50 -21.94 3.43
C PRO A 7 -0.08 -23.35 3.59
N VAL A 8 -0.74 -23.91 2.58
CA VAL A 8 -1.37 -25.24 2.63
C VAL A 8 -0.51 -26.27 1.90
N THR A 9 -0.04 -25.94 0.72
CA THR A 9 0.71 -26.84 -0.17
C THR A 9 2.23 -26.66 -0.05
N HIS A 10 2.68 -25.59 0.60
CA HIS A 10 4.08 -25.19 0.73
C HIS A 10 4.77 -24.95 -0.62
N ALA A 11 3.98 -24.77 -1.70
CA ALA A 11 4.50 -24.46 -3.02
C ALA A 11 5.14 -23.06 -3.03
N PHE A 12 6.29 -22.92 -3.70
CA PHE A 12 6.94 -21.63 -3.88
C PHE A 12 6.11 -20.74 -4.82
N LEU A 13 5.78 -19.52 -4.38
CA LEU A 13 4.97 -18.54 -5.10
C LEU A 13 5.78 -17.36 -5.65
N GLY A 14 7.11 -17.42 -5.59
CA GLY A 14 8.00 -16.33 -5.98
C GLY A 14 8.46 -15.46 -4.79
N LEU A 15 9.16 -14.37 -5.10
CA LEU A 15 9.64 -13.42 -4.10
C LEU A 15 8.59 -12.35 -3.78
N VAL A 16 8.66 -11.76 -2.59
CA VAL A 16 7.87 -10.59 -2.23
C VAL A 16 8.31 -9.43 -3.13
N GLN A 17 7.36 -8.74 -3.73
CA GLN A 17 7.62 -7.58 -4.58
C GLN A 17 7.52 -6.28 -3.78
N ALA A 18 8.41 -5.35 -4.08
CA ALA A 18 8.35 -3.98 -3.61
C ALA A 18 7.36 -3.15 -4.45
N ALA A 19 7.01 -1.96 -3.95
CA ALA A 19 6.04 -1.08 -4.61
C ALA A 19 6.45 -0.62 -6.03
N ASN A 20 7.75 -0.69 -6.35
CA ASN A 20 8.29 -0.40 -7.67
C ASN A 20 8.21 -1.60 -8.64
N GLY A 21 7.61 -2.71 -8.23
CA GLY A 21 7.47 -3.93 -9.04
C GLY A 21 8.70 -4.84 -9.05
N GLY A 22 9.82 -4.44 -8.45
CA GLY A 22 11.01 -5.27 -8.28
C GLY A 22 10.92 -6.19 -7.07
N ASP A 23 11.86 -7.11 -6.91
CA ASP A 23 11.93 -7.98 -5.74
C ASP A 23 12.37 -7.21 -4.50
N LEU A 24 11.67 -7.41 -3.39
CA LEU A 24 11.99 -6.80 -2.12
C LEU A 24 13.25 -7.46 -1.53
N SER A 25 14.28 -6.66 -1.31
CA SER A 25 15.45 -7.03 -0.52
C SER A 25 15.61 -6.09 0.66
N ILE A 26 15.74 -6.68 1.84
CA ILE A 26 16.06 -6.00 3.10
C ILE A 26 17.40 -6.60 3.54
N ASP A 27 18.42 -5.75 3.61
CA ASP A 27 19.75 -6.13 4.09
C ASP A 27 19.72 -6.41 5.60
N GLY A 28 20.48 -7.41 6.05
CA GLY A 28 20.59 -7.76 7.48
C GLY A 28 19.27 -8.14 8.17
N LEU A 29 18.31 -8.77 7.48
CA LEU A 29 17.00 -9.12 8.06
C LEU A 29 17.12 -10.09 9.24
N TRP A 30 16.57 -9.74 10.40
CA TRP A 30 16.59 -10.57 11.62
C TRP A 30 15.24 -11.20 11.94
N ALA A 31 14.16 -10.42 11.87
CA ALA A 31 12.83 -10.89 12.22
C ALA A 31 11.77 -10.35 11.26
N LEU A 32 10.73 -11.15 11.08
CA LEU A 32 9.56 -10.83 10.27
C LEU A 32 8.31 -11.34 11.00
N VAL A 33 7.38 -10.45 11.35
CA VAL A 33 6.24 -10.78 12.22
C VAL A 33 4.97 -10.09 11.70
N VAL A 34 3.87 -10.84 11.61
CA VAL A 34 2.54 -10.27 11.32
C VAL A 34 2.02 -9.58 12.58
N GLY A 35 1.44 -8.38 12.44
CA GLY A 35 0.84 -7.68 13.58
C GLY A 35 -0.31 -8.47 14.23
N ASN A 36 -0.75 -8.02 15.40
CA ASN A 36 -1.73 -8.76 16.22
C ASN A 36 -2.97 -7.94 16.60
N ASP A 37 -3.19 -6.80 15.94
CA ASP A 37 -4.23 -5.80 16.23
C ASP A 37 -4.25 -5.30 17.69
N GLY A 38 -3.18 -5.56 18.44
CA GLY A 38 -2.91 -5.01 19.76
C GLY A 38 -1.65 -4.15 19.76
N ASN A 39 -0.80 -4.30 20.77
CA ASN A 39 0.44 -3.52 20.88
C ASN A 39 1.48 -3.88 19.81
N GLY A 40 1.30 -5.00 19.10
CA GLY A 40 2.13 -5.42 17.97
C GLY A 40 1.72 -4.79 16.64
N GLY A 41 0.75 -3.87 16.63
CA GLY A 41 0.27 -3.21 15.42
C GLY A 41 -0.69 -4.06 14.59
N SER A 42 -1.06 -3.58 13.41
CA SER A 42 -2.14 -4.18 12.62
C SER A 42 -1.77 -5.54 12.04
N SER A 43 -2.68 -6.51 12.14
CA SER A 43 -2.55 -7.85 11.53
C SER A 43 -2.55 -7.86 10.00
N GLN A 44 -2.92 -6.74 9.38
CA GLN A 44 -2.85 -6.55 7.93
C GLN A 44 -1.47 -6.09 7.44
N ARG A 45 -0.48 -6.01 8.34
CA ARG A 45 0.87 -5.56 8.04
C ARG A 45 1.91 -6.52 8.60
N ILE A 46 3.08 -6.51 7.99
CA ILE A 46 4.23 -7.29 8.43
C ILE A 46 5.28 -6.32 8.96
N TYR A 47 5.67 -6.49 10.21
CA TYR A 47 6.72 -5.71 10.87
C TYR A 47 8.04 -6.46 10.80
N PHE A 48 9.14 -5.73 10.70
CA PHE A 48 10.47 -6.33 10.60
C PHE A 48 11.53 -5.54 11.37
N SER A 49 12.56 -6.26 11.79
CA SER A 49 13.82 -5.69 12.24
C SER A 49 14.96 -6.15 11.35
N ALA A 50 15.93 -5.26 11.15
CA ALA A 50 17.11 -5.54 10.34
C ALA A 50 18.33 -4.78 10.86
N GLY A 51 19.51 -5.35 10.62
CA GLY A 51 20.81 -4.75 10.87
C GLY A 51 21.54 -4.42 9.55
N PRO A 52 21.22 -3.31 8.86
CA PRO A 52 21.92 -2.94 7.64
C PRO A 52 23.37 -2.53 7.91
N ASP A 53 24.17 -2.47 6.84
CA ASP A 53 25.58 -2.06 6.88
C ASP A 53 26.39 -2.92 7.85
N GLU A 54 26.38 -4.24 7.61
CA GLU A 54 27.07 -5.23 8.46
C GLU A 54 26.62 -5.16 9.93
N GLU A 55 25.32 -4.94 10.16
CA GLU A 55 24.70 -4.86 11.49
C GLU A 55 25.19 -3.69 12.36
N THR A 56 25.85 -2.70 11.78
CA THR A 56 26.31 -1.50 12.51
C THR A 56 25.17 -0.52 12.82
N HIS A 57 24.02 -0.70 12.17
CA HIS A 57 22.81 0.09 12.37
C HIS A 57 21.60 -0.78 12.68
N GLY A 58 20.56 -0.17 13.25
CA GLY A 58 19.28 -0.84 13.52
C GLY A 58 18.17 -0.22 12.68
N LEU A 59 17.41 -1.05 11.97
CA LEU A 59 16.24 -0.66 11.20
C LEU A 59 15.02 -1.41 11.71
N PHE A 60 13.97 -0.65 12.07
CA PHE A 60 12.64 -1.18 12.31
C PHE A 60 11.69 -0.62 11.25
N GLY A 61 10.92 -1.50 10.61
CA GLY A 61 10.05 -1.10 9.52
C GLY A 61 8.78 -1.93 9.41
N VAL A 62 7.93 -1.53 8.48
CA VAL A 62 6.64 -2.18 8.21
C VAL A 62 6.43 -2.32 6.71
N LEU A 63 6.03 -3.52 6.29
CA LEU A 63 5.56 -3.82 4.95
C LEU A 63 4.03 -3.76 4.97
N ALA A 64 3.48 -2.86 4.16
CA ALA A 64 2.05 -2.69 3.97
C ALA A 64 1.65 -3.22 2.59
N PRO A 65 0.43 -3.77 2.45
CA PRO A 65 -0.10 -4.11 1.14
C PRO A 65 -0.09 -2.87 0.23
N SER A 66 0.30 -3.04 -1.03
CA SER A 66 0.12 -2.00 -2.03
C SER A 66 -1.37 -1.76 -2.20
N VAL A 67 -1.86 -0.61 -1.73
CA VAL A 67 -3.23 -0.18 -2.00
C VAL A 67 -3.23 0.38 -3.42
N PRO A 68 -3.97 -0.23 -4.37
CA PRO A 68 -4.10 0.35 -5.69
C PRO A 68 -4.70 1.76 -5.57
N GLU A 69 -4.58 2.61 -6.59
CA GLU A 69 -5.19 3.95 -6.58
C GLU A 69 -6.71 4.07 -6.91
N PRO A 70 -7.64 3.09 -6.70
CA PRO A 70 -9.06 3.28 -7.03
C PRO A 70 -9.69 4.50 -6.37
N ALA A 71 -9.25 4.87 -5.17
CA ALA A 71 -9.76 6.04 -4.47
C ALA A 71 -9.39 7.34 -5.19
N SER A 72 -8.18 7.46 -5.75
CA SER A 72 -7.75 8.67 -6.48
C SER A 72 -8.63 8.91 -7.70
N TRP A 73 -8.95 7.84 -8.45
CA TRP A 73 -9.79 7.92 -9.63
C TRP A 73 -11.24 8.19 -9.25
N ALA A 74 -11.76 7.52 -8.22
CA ALA A 74 -13.10 7.78 -7.69
C ALA A 74 -13.26 9.24 -7.23
N MET A 75 -12.25 9.79 -6.56
CA MET A 75 -12.23 11.19 -6.10
C MET A 75 -12.15 12.18 -7.28
N MET A 76 -11.34 11.89 -8.30
CA MET A 76 -11.29 12.70 -9.53
C MET A 76 -12.66 12.72 -10.23
N VAL A 77 -13.26 11.54 -10.45
CA VAL A 77 -14.58 11.41 -11.09
C VAL A 77 -15.66 12.14 -10.27
N ALA A 78 -15.66 11.97 -8.96
CA ALA A 78 -16.58 12.67 -8.07
C ALA A 78 -16.41 14.20 -8.16
N GLY A 79 -15.16 14.70 -8.11
CA GLY A 79 -14.86 16.13 -8.20
C GLY A 79 -15.28 16.74 -9.55
N LEU A 80 -14.92 16.07 -10.66
CA LEU A 80 -15.32 16.47 -12.01
C LEU A 80 -16.84 16.45 -12.19
N GLY A 81 -17.51 15.43 -11.66
CA GLY A 81 -18.97 15.30 -11.69
C GLY A 81 -19.67 16.44 -10.92
N LEU A 82 -19.20 16.77 -9.72
CA LEU A 82 -19.74 17.87 -8.91
C LEU A 82 -19.51 19.23 -9.57
N ALA A 83 -18.31 19.49 -10.10
CA ALA A 83 -18.00 20.73 -10.81
C ALA A 83 -18.86 20.89 -12.08
N GLY A 84 -18.98 19.82 -12.88
CA GLY A 84 -19.83 19.79 -14.06
C GLY A 84 -21.31 20.04 -13.74
N ALA A 85 -21.84 19.41 -12.70
CA ALA A 85 -23.20 19.65 -12.23
C ALA A 85 -23.42 21.09 -11.76
N GLY A 86 -22.44 21.68 -11.05
CA GLY A 86 -22.47 23.08 -10.63
C GLY A 86 -22.50 24.06 -11.80
N LEU A 87 -21.66 23.86 -12.82
CA LEU A 87 -21.63 24.68 -14.04
C LEU A 87 -22.93 24.55 -14.86
N ARG A 88 -23.50 23.35 -14.95
CA ARG A 88 -24.76 23.10 -15.65
C ARG A 88 -25.95 23.81 -14.99
N ARG A 89 -25.98 23.87 -13.65
CA ARG A 89 -27.00 24.62 -12.89
C ARG A 89 -26.93 26.14 -13.11
N ARG A 90 -25.74 26.70 -13.38
CA ARG A 90 -25.57 28.14 -13.67
C ARG A 90 -26.06 28.52 -15.06
N ARG A 91 -25.85 27.69 -16.08
CA ARG A 91 -26.29 27.98 -17.46
C ARG A 91 -27.80 27.92 -17.65
N ALA A 92 -28.51 27.08 -16.88
CA ALA A 92 -29.98 26.97 -16.95
C ALA A 92 -30.74 28.20 -16.42
N ARG A 93 -30.07 29.17 -15.77
CA ARG A 93 -30.69 30.39 -15.24
C ARG A 93 -30.57 31.62 -16.16
N VAL A 94 -29.99 31.48 -17.36
CA VAL A 94 -29.95 32.57 -18.35
C VAL A 94 -31.27 32.56 -19.13
N ARG A 95 -32.20 33.42 -18.74
CA ARG A 95 -33.47 33.66 -19.45
C ARG A 95 -33.31 34.90 -20.31
N PHE A 96 -33.40 34.73 -21.64
CA PHE A 96 -33.44 35.86 -22.57
C PHE A 96 -34.77 36.61 -22.39
N ALA A 97 -34.67 37.94 -22.26
CA ALA A 97 -35.80 38.86 -22.22
C ALA A 97 -36.23 39.23 -23.65
#